data_AF-A0A7V5QH26-F1
#
_entry.id   AF-A0A7V5QH26-F1
#
_cell.length_a   1.000
_cell.length_b   1.000
_cell.length_c   1.000
_cell.angle_alpha   90.00
_cell.angle_beta   90.00
_cell.angle_gamma   90.00
#
_symmetry.space_group_name_H-M   'P 1'
#
loop_
_entity.id
_entity.type
_entity.pdbx_description
1 polymer ?
#
loop_
_entity_poly.entity_id
_entity_poly.type
_entity_poly.pdbx_seq_one_letter_code
_entity_poly.pdbx_strand_id
1 'polypeptide(L)' 'MHWSEVVAQRALKRVHPGEVVVIGSGISLSSSVHVGHCREFITAALIDHAVKRNGGKTRFI' A
#
# COMPACT_ATOMS: atom_id res chain seq x y z
N MET A 1 13.61 -7.59 9.02
CA MET A 1 12.90 -6.81 7.99
C MET A 1 11.40 -6.90 8.29
N HIS A 2 10.70 -5.77 8.43
CA HIS A 2 9.24 -5.78 8.61
C HIS A 2 8.55 -6.17 7.29
N TRP A 3 7.40 -6.85 7.33
CA TRP A 3 6.75 -7.40 6.13
C TRP A 3 6.37 -6.32 5.10
N SER A 4 5.98 -5.12 5.56
CA SER A 4 5.63 -4.01 4.67
C SER A 4 6.82 -3.52 3.85
N GLU A 5 8.03 -3.56 4.42
CA GLU A 5 9.27 -3.19 3.72
C GLU A 5 9.62 -4.19 2.63
N VAL A 6 9.39 -5.49 2.88
CA VAL A 6 9.59 -6.54 1.87
C VAL A 6 8.65 -6.31 0.68
N VAL A 7 7.39 -5.95 0.93
CA VAL A 7 6.42 -5.67 -0.12
C VAL A 7 6.75 -4.37 -0.86
N ALA A 8 7.15 -3.31 -0.15
CA ALA A 8 7.56 -2.05 -0.74
C ALA A 8 8.76 -2.22 -1.70
N GLN A 9 9.77 -2.97 -1.28
CA GLN A 9 10.93 -3.30 -2.12
C GLN A 9 10.53 -4.10 -3.37
N ARG A 10 9.57 -5.03 -3.25
CA ARG A 10 9.04 -5.75 -4.41
C ARG A 10 8.25 -4.84 -5.36
N ALA A 11 7.50 -3.88 -4.82
CA ALA A 11 6.75 -2.92 -5.63
C ALA A 11 7.70 -1.98 -6.40
N LEU A 12 8.74 -1.46 -5.73
CA LEU A 12 9.73 -0.58 -6.35
C LEU A 12 10.55 -1.27 -7.45
N LYS A 13 10.81 -2.57 -7.32
CA LYS A 13 11.48 -3.36 -8.37
C LYS A 13 10.65 -3.58 -9.64
N ARG A 14 9.33 -3.34 -9.58
CA ARG A 14 8.40 -3.54 -10.70
C ARG A 14 8.14 -2.27 -11.51
N VAL A 15 8.62 -1.12 -11.04
CA VAL A 15 8.43 0.19 -11.68
C VAL A 15 9.79 0.79 -12.02
N HIS A 16 9.84 1.68 -13.00
CA HIS A 16 11.07 2.42 -13.28
C HIS A 16 11.34 3.49 -12.21
N PRO A 17 12.60 3.91 -12.02
CA PRO A 17 12.93 5.01 -11.12
C PRO A 17 12.11 6.26 -11.44
N GLY A 18 11.38 6.77 -10.45
CA GLY A 18 10.57 7.98 -10.58
C GLY A 18 9.11 7.76 -10.99
N GLU A 19 8.73 6.55 -11.38
CA GLU A 19 7.33 6.17 -11.59
C GLU A 19 6.56 6.10 -10.27
N VAL A 20 5.24 6.31 -10.36
CA VAL A 20 4.34 6.30 -9.20
C VAL A 20 3.80 4.89 -8.98
N VAL A 21 4.01 4.34 -7.79
CA VAL A 21 3.38 3.09 -7.36
C VAL A 21 1.96 3.39 -6.89
N VAL A 22 0.97 2.87 -7.60
CA VAL A 22 -0.45 2.99 -7.19
C VAL A 22 -0.79 1.83 -6.26
N ILE A 23 -1.30 2.16 -5.08
CA ILE A 23 -1.75 1.21 -4.06
C ILE A 23 -3.24 1.44 -3.88
N GLY A 24 -4.05 0.38 -4.03
CA GLY A 24 -5.51 0.45 -3.90
C GLY A 24 -6.00 -0.31 -2.67
N SER A 25 -7.00 0.24 -2.00
CA SER A 25 -7.80 -0.43 -0.97
C SER A 25 -9.28 -0.27 -1.33
N GLY A 26 -10.06 -1.35 -1.28
CA GLY A 26 -11.48 -1.32 -1.67
C GLY A 26 -12.38 -1.92 -0.61
N ILE A 27 -13.51 -1.27 -0.34
CA ILE A 27 -14.57 -1.85 0.51
C ILE A 27 -15.88 -1.73 -0.24
N SER A 28 -16.54 -2.87 -0.48
CA SER A 28 -17.91 -2.87 -0.98
C SER A 28 -18.86 -2.42 0.13
N LEU A 29 -19.57 -1.32 -0.09
CA LEU A 29 -20.52 -0.75 0.88
C LEU A 29 -21.89 -1.46 0.86
N SER A 30 -21.90 -2.79 0.76
CA SER A 30 -23.12 -3.60 0.80
C SER A 30 -23.63 -3.84 2.23
N SER A 31 -22.79 -3.62 3.24
CA SER A 31 -23.12 -3.77 4.65
C SER A 31 -22.31 -2.79 5.51
N SER A 32 -22.56 -2.79 6.82
CA SER A 32 -21.75 -2.02 7.77
C SER A 32 -20.27 -2.38 7.69
N VAL A 33 -19.41 -1.36 7.73
CA VAL A 33 -17.96 -1.52 7.79
C VAL A 33 -17.57 -2.01 9.18
N HIS A 34 -17.08 -3.24 9.29
CA HIS A 34 -16.50 -3.80 10.53
C HIS A 34 -14.96 -3.75 10.53
N VAL A 35 -14.36 -4.06 11.69
CA VAL A 35 -12.90 -4.02 11.95
C VAL A 35 -12.06 -4.88 10.98
N GLY A 36 -12.65 -5.88 10.35
CA GLY A 36 -11.96 -6.72 9.36
C GLY A 36 -11.61 -5.95 8.10
N HIS A 37 -12.45 -5.00 7.67
CA HIS A 37 -12.14 -4.12 6.54
C HIS A 37 -10.98 -3.18 6.85
N CYS A 38 -10.79 -2.80 8.12
CA CYS A 38 -9.66 -1.97 8.52
C CYS A 38 -8.33 -2.65 8.19
N ARG A 39 -8.26 -3.98 8.19
CA ARG A 39 -7.05 -4.72 7.80
C ARG A 39 -6.62 -4.35 6.39
N GLU A 40 -7.54 -4.21 5.45
CA GLU A 40 -7.20 -3.89 4.06
C GLU A 40 -6.61 -2.47 3.95
N PHE A 41 -7.33 -1.48 4.47
CA PHE A 41 -6.88 -0.08 4.45
C PHE A 41 -5.55 0.12 5.20
N ILE A 42 -5.40 -0.48 6.39
CA ILE A 42 -4.17 -0.37 7.19
C ILE A 42 -3.01 -1.06 6.48
N THR A 43 -3.24 -2.22 5.85
CA THR A 43 -2.19 -2.93 5.10
C THR A 43 -1.69 -2.07 3.95
N ALA A 44 -2.60 -1.49 3.17
CA ALA A 44 -2.27 -0.59 2.08
C ALA A 44 -1.51 0.66 2.56
N ALA A 45 -1.95 1.27 3.67
CA ALA A 45 -1.29 2.43 4.27
C ALA A 45 0.14 2.11 4.77
N LEU A 46 0.36 0.93 5.35
CA LEU A 46 1.68 0.51 5.82
C LEU A 46 2.65 0.26 4.65
N ILE A 47 2.15 -0.25 3.52
CA ILE A 47 2.96 -0.42 2.30
C ILE A 47 3.24 0.95 1.68
N ASP A 48 2.26 1.85 1.60
CA ASP A 48 2.44 3.23 1.13
C ASP A 48 3.53 3.96 1.92
N HIS A 49 3.46 3.88 3.25
CA HIS A 49 4.47 4.45 4.13
C HIS A 49 5.86 3.86 3.87
N ALA A 50 5.96 2.53 3.74
CA ALA A 50 7.22 1.85 3.47
C ALA A 50 7.80 2.26 2.10
N VAL A 51 6.99 2.34 1.03
CA VAL A 51 7.47 2.77 -0.29
C VAL A 51 8.01 4.20 -0.25
N LYS A 52 7.30 5.13 0.40
CA LYS A 52 7.76 6.51 0.60
C LYS A 52 9.09 6.58 1.37
N ARG A 53 9.22 5.77 2.43
CA ARG A 53 10.45 5.69 3.23
C ARG A 53 11.67 5.21 2.42
N ASN A 54 11.44 4.39 1.40
CA ASN A 54 12.49 3.91 0.49
C ASN A 54 12.70 4.85 -0.73
N GLY A 55 12.18 6.08 -0.69
CA GLY A 55 12.39 7.09 -1.74
C GLY A 55 11.47 6.95 -2.96
N GLY A 56 10.47 6.06 -2.89
CA GLY A 56 9.47 5.88 -3.93
C GLY A 56 8.39 6.96 -3.92
N LYS A 57 7.77 7.19 -5.09
CA LYS A 57 6.55 7.98 -5.20
C LYS A 57 5.34 7.04 -5.20
N THR A 58 4.29 7.38 -4.47
CA THR A 58 3.08 6.56 -4.40
C THR A 58 1.83 7.39 -4.61
N ARG A 59 0.75 6.70 -5.01
CA ARG A 59 -0.61 7.20 -4.97
C ARG A 59 -1.48 6.14 -4.28
N PHE A 60 -1.95 6.46 -3.07
CA PHE A 60 -2.87 5.61 -2.33
C PHE A 60 -4.31 6.00 -2.68
N ILE A 61 -5.11 5.01 -3.11
CA ILE A 61 -6.52 5.14 -3.51
C ILE A 61 -7.37 4.19 -2.67
#